data_AF-E1REU1-F1
#
_entry.id   AF-E1REU1-F1
#
_cell.length_a   1.000
_cell.length_b   1.000
_cell.length_c   1.000
_cell.angle_alpha   90.00
_cell.angle_beta   90.00
_cell.angle_gamma   90.00
#
_symmetry.space_group_name_H-M   'P 1'
#
loop_
_entity.id
_entity.type
_entity.pdbx_description
1 polymer ?
#
loop_
_entity_poly.entity_id
_entity_poly.type
_entity_poly.pdbx_seq_one_letter_code
_entity_poly.pdbx_strand_id
1 'polypeptide(L)'
;MNLHSLWHIYRASKIAGKLYGYEFLTNLKRIEIDITYDCKLQCPNCARSCSQAPDVSAMSPKQIDKFVKESLSNQVKWEIIGVLGGEPMLHPELGEILEILIDYKENFSPESVIKITTSGYGKEVKDAISNVPKGVVVNNTGKKQAYQEKFEPFNMAPIDQWKFFLSDYRNGCSTTTDCGLGLNKYGYYPCGPGGSIDRVMGFDIGLKHLPLSNYEIFPQMETLCRYCGHFCSRHFIHKEERESITGSPMSSSWIDAYADFKKQKPNLTEY
;
A
#
# COMPACT_ATOMS: atom_id res chain seq x y z
N MET A 1 -18.26 0.26 23.83
CA MET A 1 -18.35 0.60 22.39
C MET A 1 -19.32 1.76 22.23
N ASN A 2 -18.92 2.82 21.54
CA ASN A 2 -19.81 3.97 21.26
C ASN A 2 -20.67 3.68 20.01
N LEU A 3 -21.71 4.49 19.77
CA LEU A 3 -22.64 4.31 18.64
C LEU A 3 -21.92 4.30 17.28
N HIS A 4 -20.88 5.13 17.14
CA HIS A 4 -20.03 5.19 15.96
C HIS A 4 -19.34 3.84 15.69
N SER A 5 -18.74 3.22 16.71
CA SER A 5 -18.09 1.90 16.58
C SER A 5 -19.07 0.77 16.23
N LEU A 6 -20.31 0.84 16.72
CA LEU A 6 -21.37 -0.12 16.37
C LEU A 6 -21.79 0.03 14.92
N TRP A 7 -21.95 1.27 14.45
CA TRP A 7 -22.26 1.56 13.05
C TRP A 7 -21.15 1.03 12.13
N HIS A 8 -19.87 1.22 12.48
CA HIS A 8 -18.76 0.71 11.69
C HIS A 8 -18.78 -0.80 11.52
N ILE A 9 -19.01 -1.54 12.61
CA ILE A 9 -19.11 -3.00 12.58
C ILE A 9 -20.31 -3.43 11.75
N TYR A 10 -21.48 -2.78 11.93
CA TYR A 10 -22.67 -3.07 11.13
C TYR A 10 -22.42 -2.81 9.65
N ARG A 11 -21.88 -1.64 9.28
CA ARG A 11 -21.65 -1.24 7.90
C ARG A 11 -20.65 -2.15 7.19
N ALA A 12 -19.67 -2.68 7.93
CA ALA A 12 -18.71 -3.67 7.45
C ALA A 12 -19.27 -5.11 7.43
N SER A 13 -20.48 -5.37 7.91
CA SER A 13 -21.04 -6.73 7.97
C SER A 13 -21.46 -7.26 6.59
N LYS A 14 -21.54 -8.59 6.46
CA LYS A 14 -22.08 -9.26 5.26
C LYS A 14 -23.52 -8.84 4.93
N ILE A 15 -24.32 -8.52 5.95
CA ILE A 15 -25.71 -8.09 5.78
C ILE A 15 -25.74 -6.70 5.15
N ALA A 16 -25.01 -5.74 5.73
CA ALA A 16 -24.93 -4.39 5.18
C ALA A 16 -24.31 -4.38 3.78
N GLY A 17 -23.28 -5.21 3.53
CA GLY A 17 -22.68 -5.36 2.20
C GLY A 17 -23.68 -5.81 1.14
N LYS A 18 -24.60 -6.73 1.48
CA LYS A 18 -25.67 -7.16 0.57
C LYS A 18 -26.75 -6.10 0.35
N LEU A 19 -27.06 -5.31 1.38
CA LEU A 19 -28.14 -4.31 1.32
C LEU A 19 -27.69 -3.00 0.65
N TYR A 20 -26.46 -2.57 0.88
CA TYR A 20 -25.97 -1.25 0.50
C TYR A 20 -24.73 -1.28 -0.41
N GLY A 21 -24.23 -2.47 -0.76
CA GLY A 21 -22.94 -2.63 -1.42
C GLY A 21 -21.76 -2.40 -0.47
N TYR A 22 -20.54 -2.54 -0.99
CA TYR A 22 -19.32 -2.27 -0.23
C TYR A 22 -19.10 -0.76 -0.05
N GLU A 23 -18.69 -0.35 1.15
CA GLU A 23 -18.53 1.08 1.46
C GLU A 23 -17.33 1.71 0.73
N PHE A 24 -16.20 1.03 0.75
CA PHE A 24 -14.96 1.51 0.14
C PHE A 24 -14.64 0.67 -1.09
N LEU A 25 -14.73 1.30 -2.26
CA LEU A 25 -14.28 0.72 -3.52
C LEU A 25 -12.88 1.21 -3.84
N THR A 26 -12.09 0.35 -4.47
CA THR A 26 -10.76 0.71 -4.96
C THR A 26 -10.88 1.73 -6.07
N ASN A 27 -10.15 2.84 -5.93
CA ASN A 27 -10.06 3.85 -6.98
C ASN A 27 -9.13 3.35 -8.09
N LEU A 28 -9.71 2.98 -9.23
CA LEU A 28 -8.99 2.46 -10.40
C LEU A 28 -8.36 3.57 -11.27
N LYS A 29 -8.42 4.84 -10.83
CA LYS A 29 -7.77 5.99 -11.47
C LYS A 29 -6.59 6.52 -10.66
N ARG A 30 -6.27 5.91 -9.52
CA ARG A 30 -5.08 6.23 -8.71
C ARG A 30 -4.29 4.97 -8.42
N ILE A 31 -2.98 5.11 -8.33
CA ILE A 31 -2.09 3.99 -8.04
C ILE A 31 -0.91 4.41 -7.18
N GLU A 32 -0.53 3.53 -6.26
CA GLU A 32 0.70 3.56 -5.47
C GLU A 32 1.60 2.39 -5.92
N ILE A 33 2.76 2.71 -6.47
CA ILE A 33 3.77 1.75 -6.93
C ILE A 33 4.87 1.66 -5.86
N ASP A 34 4.90 0.56 -5.11
CA ASP A 34 5.97 0.24 -4.17
C ASP A 34 7.19 -0.32 -4.94
N ILE A 35 8.09 0.57 -5.38
CA ILE A 35 9.21 0.21 -6.27
C ILE A 35 10.36 -0.50 -5.55
N THR A 36 10.43 -0.40 -4.22
CA THR A 36 11.44 -1.10 -3.39
C THR A 36 10.87 -1.35 -2.00
N TYR A 37 11.41 -2.32 -1.28
CA TYR A 37 11.17 -2.48 0.15
C TYR A 37 12.37 -2.14 1.02
N ASP A 38 13.51 -1.79 0.41
CA ASP A 38 14.68 -1.34 1.16
C ASP A 38 14.38 0.00 1.82
N CYS A 39 14.67 0.11 3.12
CA CYS A 39 14.41 1.29 3.91
C CYS A 39 15.32 1.31 5.13
N LYS A 40 16.20 2.31 5.22
CA LYS A 40 17.11 2.47 6.37
C LYS A 40 16.42 2.96 7.64
N LEU A 41 15.24 3.56 7.53
CA LEU A 41 14.51 4.10 8.68
C LEU A 41 13.80 3.02 9.50
N GLN A 42 13.34 1.93 8.85
CA GLN A 42 12.74 0.76 9.51
C GLN A 42 11.70 1.11 10.60
N CYS A 43 10.70 1.94 10.25
CA CYS A 43 9.64 2.32 11.20
C CYS A 43 8.93 1.07 11.77
N PRO A 44 8.78 0.93 13.10
CA PRO A 44 8.22 -0.28 13.69
C PRO A 44 6.73 -0.53 13.41
N ASN A 45 5.98 0.45 12.93
CA ASN A 45 4.57 0.28 12.56
C ASN A 45 4.36 0.58 11.06
N CYS A 46 5.39 0.34 10.24
CA CYS A 46 5.32 0.60 8.81
C CYS A 46 4.29 -0.31 8.13
N ALA A 47 3.36 0.27 7.37
CA ALA A 47 2.41 -0.49 6.55
C ALA A 47 3.06 -1.25 5.39
N ARG A 48 4.37 -1.06 5.17
CA ARG A 48 5.20 -1.82 4.23
C ARG A 48 6.07 -2.86 4.94
N SER A 49 5.92 -3.03 6.25
CA SER A 49 6.66 -4.03 7.06
C SER A 49 8.19 -3.99 6.92
N CYS A 50 8.81 -2.88 6.51
CA CYS A 50 10.25 -2.82 6.26
C CYS A 50 11.12 -3.09 7.50
N SER A 51 10.57 -2.95 8.71
CA SER A 51 11.27 -3.27 9.95
C SER A 51 11.19 -4.76 10.29
N GLN A 52 9.97 -5.34 10.22
CA GLN A 52 9.70 -6.71 10.63
C GLN A 52 9.99 -7.75 9.54
N ALA A 53 9.84 -7.36 8.27
CA ALA A 53 10.07 -8.17 7.08
C ALA A 53 10.98 -7.41 6.10
N PRO A 54 12.27 -7.20 6.47
CA PRO A 54 13.20 -6.46 5.64
C PRO A 54 13.48 -7.21 4.33
N ASP A 55 13.47 -6.45 3.24
CA ASP A 55 13.69 -6.98 1.90
C ASP A 55 14.32 -5.92 1.01
N VAL A 56 15.24 -6.37 0.15
CA VAL A 56 15.91 -5.52 -0.84
C VAL A 56 15.34 -5.74 -2.24
N SER A 57 14.25 -6.51 -2.35
CA SER A 57 13.53 -6.67 -3.61
C SER A 57 13.09 -5.31 -4.14
N ALA A 58 13.30 -5.11 -5.43
CA ALA A 58 12.99 -3.88 -6.14
C ALA A 58 12.29 -4.22 -7.47
N MET A 59 11.43 -3.31 -7.94
CA MET A 59 10.83 -3.42 -9.26
C MET A 59 11.85 -3.02 -10.31
N SER A 60 11.97 -3.81 -11.38
CA SER A 60 12.82 -3.41 -12.50
C SER A 60 12.13 -2.34 -13.38
N PRO A 61 12.90 -1.53 -14.12
CA PRO A 61 12.35 -0.65 -15.16
C PRO A 61 11.44 -1.39 -16.15
N LYS A 62 11.75 -2.65 -16.48
CA LYS A 62 10.89 -3.50 -17.35
C LYS A 62 9.49 -3.72 -16.79
N GLN A 63 9.35 -3.84 -15.46
CA GLN A 63 8.04 -3.98 -14.83
C GLN A 63 7.25 -2.68 -14.88
N ILE A 64 7.93 -1.53 -14.75
CA ILE A 64 7.30 -0.21 -14.93
C ILE A 64 6.86 -0.02 -16.39
N ASP A 65 7.71 -0.44 -17.34
CA ASP A 65 7.41 -0.41 -18.76
C ASP A 65 6.20 -1.30 -19.12
N LYS A 66 6.08 -2.46 -18.46
CA LYS A 66 4.88 -3.31 -18.55
C LYS A 66 3.63 -2.59 -18.03
N PHE A 67 3.70 -1.94 -16.86
CA PHE A 67 2.60 -1.14 -16.32
C PHE A 67 2.17 -0.01 -17.29
N VAL A 68 3.13 0.69 -17.90
CA VAL A 68 2.85 1.72 -18.91
C VAL A 68 2.15 1.11 -20.13
N LYS A 69 2.65 -0.01 -20.67
CA LYS A 69 2.04 -0.72 -21.81
C LYS A 69 0.61 -1.17 -21.52
N GLU A 70 0.35 -1.69 -20.33
CA GLU A 70 -1.02 -2.05 -19.90
C GLU A 70 -1.92 -0.81 -19.79
N SER A 71 -1.40 0.29 -19.25
CA SER A 71 -2.13 1.56 -19.14
C SER A 71 -2.50 2.11 -20.51
N LEU A 72 -1.57 2.09 -21.47
CA LEU A 72 -1.79 2.50 -22.86
C LEU A 72 -2.82 1.60 -23.55
N SER A 73 -2.67 0.28 -23.43
CA SER A 73 -3.56 -0.70 -24.07
C SER A 73 -5.00 -0.57 -23.57
N ASN A 74 -5.18 -0.26 -22.29
CA ASN A 74 -6.49 -0.09 -21.66
C ASN A 74 -6.97 1.37 -21.62
N GLN A 75 -6.23 2.28 -22.27
CA GLN A 75 -6.54 3.72 -22.33
C GLN A 75 -6.75 4.37 -20.95
N VAL A 76 -6.02 3.89 -19.94
CA VAL A 76 -6.14 4.38 -18.56
C VAL A 76 -5.31 5.64 -18.43
N LYS A 77 -5.96 6.79 -18.23
CA LYS A 77 -5.32 8.02 -17.78
C LYS A 77 -5.42 8.13 -16.26
N TRP A 78 -4.28 8.11 -15.58
CA TRP A 78 -4.19 8.13 -14.11
C TRP A 78 -4.40 9.55 -13.58
N GLU A 79 -5.13 9.72 -12.48
CA GLU A 79 -5.14 10.97 -11.73
C GLU A 79 -3.81 11.17 -11.00
N ILE A 80 -3.36 10.12 -10.30
CA ILE A 80 -2.12 10.13 -9.51
C ILE A 80 -1.40 8.81 -9.71
N ILE A 81 -0.10 8.90 -10.03
CA ILE A 81 0.88 7.81 -9.96
C ILE A 81 1.81 8.11 -8.80
N GLY A 82 1.59 7.43 -7.67
CA GLY A 82 2.45 7.49 -6.51
C GLY A 82 3.64 6.53 -6.67
N VAL A 83 4.86 7.02 -6.48
CA VAL A 83 6.08 6.20 -6.40
C VAL A 83 6.51 6.14 -4.94
N LEU A 84 6.43 4.95 -4.33
CA LEU A 84 6.62 4.71 -2.90
C LEU A 84 7.36 3.36 -2.67
N GLY A 85 7.17 2.77 -1.50
CA GLY A 85 7.79 1.52 -1.08
C GLY A 85 8.35 1.63 0.35
N GLY A 86 9.55 1.09 0.54
CA GLY A 86 10.40 1.37 1.68
C GLY A 86 10.87 2.82 1.66
N GLU A 87 12.07 3.06 1.11
CA GLU A 87 12.55 4.38 0.76
C GLU A 87 12.86 4.42 -0.75
N PRO A 88 11.98 5.00 -1.58
CA PRO A 88 12.15 4.97 -3.04
C PRO A 88 13.43 5.66 -3.50
N MET A 89 13.97 6.60 -2.71
CA MET A 89 15.24 7.28 -3.01
C MET A 89 16.47 6.35 -2.97
N LEU A 90 16.35 5.14 -2.41
CA LEU A 90 17.41 4.14 -2.39
C LEU A 90 17.36 3.19 -3.60
N HIS A 91 16.37 3.33 -4.49
CA HIS A 91 16.24 2.46 -5.64
C HIS A 91 17.38 2.70 -6.66
N PRO A 92 18.14 1.66 -7.06
CA PRO A 92 19.32 1.84 -7.91
C PRO A 92 18.97 2.39 -9.31
N GLU A 93 17.82 2.02 -9.84
CA GLU A 93 17.33 2.45 -11.16
C GLU A 93 16.23 3.51 -11.07
N LEU A 94 16.19 4.32 -9.99
CA LEU A 94 15.13 5.31 -9.77
C LEU A 94 14.98 6.28 -10.96
N GLY A 95 16.10 6.75 -11.52
CA GLY A 95 16.11 7.68 -12.64
C GLY A 95 15.35 7.11 -13.85
N GLU A 96 15.67 5.89 -14.26
CA GLU A 96 15.04 5.20 -15.38
C GLU A 96 13.54 4.97 -15.13
N ILE A 97 13.16 4.57 -13.91
CA ILE A 97 11.74 4.42 -13.53
C ILE A 97 10.98 5.76 -13.70
N LEU A 98 11.55 6.86 -13.23
CA LEU A 98 10.91 8.17 -13.33
C LEU A 98 10.84 8.66 -14.79
N GLU A 99 11.88 8.41 -15.59
CA GLU A 99 11.89 8.73 -17.03
C GLU A 99 10.76 8.01 -17.78
N ILE A 100 10.57 6.70 -17.53
CA ILE A 100 9.46 5.92 -18.13
C ILE A 100 8.10 6.53 -17.77
N LEU A 101 7.90 6.90 -16.50
CA LEU A 101 6.63 7.47 -16.04
C LEU A 101 6.40 8.88 -16.61
N ILE A 102 7.45 9.69 -16.72
CA ILE A 102 7.39 11.03 -17.31
C ILE A 102 7.02 10.94 -18.80
N ASP A 103 7.66 10.05 -19.55
CA ASP A 103 7.34 9.84 -20.98
C ASP A 103 5.86 9.49 -21.17
N TYR A 104 5.36 8.55 -20.35
CA TYR A 104 3.95 8.20 -20.33
C TYR A 104 3.03 9.40 -20.04
N LYS A 105 3.39 10.24 -19.06
CA LYS A 105 2.65 11.47 -18.74
C LYS A 105 2.66 12.43 -19.91
N GLU A 106 3.83 12.74 -20.48
CA GLU A 106 3.98 13.75 -21.54
C GLU A 106 3.28 13.35 -22.83
N ASN A 107 3.37 12.07 -23.21
CA ASN A 107 2.87 11.60 -24.51
C ASN A 107 1.42 11.11 -24.49
N PHE A 108 0.91 10.67 -23.34
CA PHE A 108 -0.41 10.02 -23.27
C PHE A 108 -1.35 10.59 -22.20
N SER A 109 -0.82 10.91 -21.02
CA SER A 109 -1.63 11.31 -19.86
C SER A 109 -1.14 12.61 -19.22
N PRO A 110 -1.21 13.75 -19.94
CA PRO A 110 -0.60 15.02 -19.52
C PRO A 110 -1.13 15.55 -18.19
N GLU A 111 -2.36 15.20 -17.82
CA GLU A 111 -2.99 15.59 -16.55
C GLU A 111 -2.59 14.70 -15.36
N SER A 112 -1.91 13.57 -15.57
CA SER A 112 -1.49 12.69 -14.47
C SER A 112 -0.48 13.36 -13.56
N VAL A 113 -0.66 13.26 -12.26
CA VAL A 113 0.35 13.70 -11.29
C VAL A 113 1.27 12.54 -10.93
N ILE A 114 2.56 12.65 -11.26
CA ILE A 114 3.57 11.72 -10.74
C ILE A 114 4.08 12.28 -9.41
N LYS A 115 3.98 11.49 -8.35
CA LYS A 115 4.35 11.91 -6.99
C LYS A 115 5.24 10.87 -6.33
N ILE A 116 6.47 11.23 -5.97
CA ILE A 116 7.35 10.38 -5.18
C ILE A 116 7.23 10.71 -3.69
N THR A 117 6.98 9.72 -2.85
CA THR A 117 6.86 9.92 -1.40
C THR A 117 8.07 9.37 -0.66
N THR A 118 8.76 10.22 0.09
CA THR A 118 10.01 9.89 0.79
C THR A 118 9.93 10.19 2.29
N SER A 119 10.74 9.50 3.09
CA SER A 119 10.93 9.86 4.49
C SER A 119 11.73 11.15 4.67
N GLY A 120 12.60 11.47 3.71
CA GLY A 120 13.59 12.54 3.83
C GLY A 120 14.70 12.24 4.85
N TYR A 121 14.79 11.01 5.34
CA TYR A 121 15.67 10.62 6.42
C TYR A 121 17.04 10.15 5.91
N GLY A 122 18.12 10.71 6.47
CA GLY A 122 19.49 10.37 6.10
C GLY A 122 20.07 11.28 5.01
N LYS A 123 21.41 11.31 4.92
CA LYS A 123 22.13 12.17 3.98
C LYS A 123 21.88 11.74 2.53
N GLU A 124 22.07 10.45 2.25
CA GLU A 124 21.88 9.86 0.91
C GLU A 124 20.49 10.15 0.32
N VAL A 125 19.43 10.01 1.13
CA VAL A 125 18.05 10.33 0.70
C VAL A 125 17.90 11.82 0.39
N LYS A 126 18.48 12.71 1.20
CA LYS A 126 18.43 14.16 0.95
C LYS A 126 19.18 14.54 -0.31
N ASP A 127 20.33 13.93 -0.55
CA ASP A 127 21.13 14.15 -1.76
C ASP A 127 20.35 13.64 -2.99
N ALA A 128 19.73 12.44 -2.90
CA ALA A 128 18.92 11.86 -3.98
C ALA A 128 17.68 12.70 -4.33
N ILE A 129 17.03 13.36 -3.37
CA ILE A 129 15.88 14.25 -3.62
C ILE A 129 16.24 15.36 -4.62
N SER A 130 17.46 15.90 -4.59
CA SER A 130 17.88 16.95 -5.53
C SER A 130 18.01 16.47 -6.99
N ASN A 131 18.09 15.16 -7.19
CA ASN A 131 18.18 14.55 -8.52
C ASN A 131 16.81 14.16 -9.09
N VAL A 132 15.71 14.39 -8.35
CA VAL A 132 14.37 14.09 -8.85
C VAL A 132 14.06 15.04 -10.02
N PRO A 133 13.71 14.51 -11.22
CA PRO A 133 13.46 15.31 -12.40
C PRO A 133 12.26 16.26 -12.23
N LYS A 134 12.28 17.35 -12.99
CA LYS A 134 11.12 18.25 -13.14
C LYS A 134 9.93 17.44 -13.69
N GLY A 135 8.73 17.75 -13.22
CA GLY A 135 7.52 17.01 -13.57
C GLY A 135 7.12 15.93 -12.55
N VAL A 136 7.99 15.61 -11.58
CA VAL A 136 7.68 14.74 -10.44
C VAL A 136 7.51 15.59 -9.17
N VAL A 137 6.39 15.39 -8.48
CA VAL A 137 6.12 16.04 -7.19
C VAL A 137 6.80 15.26 -6.06
N VAL A 138 7.70 15.91 -5.32
CA VAL A 138 8.31 15.31 -4.12
C VAL A 138 7.42 15.56 -2.91
N ASN A 139 6.88 14.49 -2.33
CA ASN A 139 6.16 14.49 -1.07
C ASN A 139 7.07 13.98 0.06
N ASN A 140 7.76 14.89 0.72
CA ASN A 140 8.66 14.55 1.83
C ASN A 140 7.91 14.57 3.17
N THR A 141 7.84 13.41 3.84
CA THR A 141 7.13 13.26 5.12
C THR A 141 7.90 13.81 6.33
N GLY A 142 9.15 14.25 6.16
CA GLY A 142 9.94 14.95 7.18
C GLY A 142 10.25 14.09 8.41
N LYS A 143 10.35 12.76 8.25
CA LYS A 143 10.59 11.86 9.37
C LYS A 143 12.01 12.05 9.91
N LYS A 144 12.12 12.26 11.22
CA LYS A 144 13.40 12.48 11.91
C LYS A 144 13.94 11.24 12.63
N GLN A 145 13.10 10.24 12.85
CA GLN A 145 13.44 9.03 13.60
C GLN A 145 12.54 7.87 13.20
N ALA A 146 12.95 6.64 13.50
CA ALA A 146 12.20 5.43 13.12
C ALA A 146 10.82 5.38 13.78
N TYR A 147 10.77 5.72 15.07
CA TYR A 147 9.54 5.71 15.84
C TYR A 147 8.60 6.86 15.43
N GLN A 148 7.37 6.50 15.08
CA GLN A 148 6.32 7.42 14.67
C GLN A 148 5.10 7.19 15.56
N GLU A 149 4.88 8.09 16.52
CA GLU A 149 3.87 7.96 17.56
C GLU A 149 2.43 7.92 17.02
N LYS A 150 2.20 8.52 15.85
CA LYS A 150 0.87 8.68 15.24
C LYS A 150 0.64 7.78 14.02
N PHE A 151 1.34 6.66 13.95
CA PHE A 151 1.02 5.63 12.97
C PHE A 151 -0.24 4.90 13.37
N GLU A 152 -1.01 4.46 12.38
CA GLU A 152 -2.08 3.49 12.64
C GLU A 152 -1.43 2.11 12.89
N PRO A 153 -1.97 1.31 13.83
CA PRO A 153 -1.40 0.01 14.18
C PRO A 153 -1.72 -1.02 13.09
N PHE A 154 -1.00 -0.94 11.97
CA PHE A 154 -1.18 -1.80 10.79
C PHE A 154 -1.13 -3.29 11.11
N ASN A 155 -0.29 -3.70 12.07
CA ASN A 155 -0.12 -5.10 12.47
C ASN A 155 -1.16 -5.60 13.50
N MET A 156 -2.25 -4.87 13.69
CA MET A 156 -3.40 -5.35 14.46
C MET A 156 -4.42 -5.96 13.50
N ALA A 157 -4.30 -7.26 13.23
CA ALA A 157 -5.18 -7.94 12.29
C ALA A 157 -6.62 -8.02 12.86
N PRO A 158 -7.65 -7.63 12.09
CA PRO A 158 -9.04 -7.79 12.52
C PRO A 158 -9.48 -9.25 12.63
N ILE A 159 -8.86 -10.20 11.92
CA ILE A 159 -9.20 -11.63 12.04
C ILE A 159 -8.94 -12.20 13.44
N ASP A 160 -7.98 -11.63 14.17
CA ASP A 160 -7.63 -12.02 15.55
C ASP A 160 -8.57 -11.37 16.59
N GLN A 161 -9.60 -10.62 16.17
CA GLN A 161 -10.47 -9.85 17.05
C GLN A 161 -11.95 -10.26 16.87
N TRP A 162 -12.57 -10.73 17.95
CA TRP A 162 -13.96 -11.25 17.95
C TRP A 162 -14.99 -10.29 17.34
N LYS A 163 -14.80 -8.97 17.51
CA LYS A 163 -15.74 -7.95 17.02
C LYS A 163 -15.83 -7.86 15.48
N PHE A 164 -14.86 -8.42 14.75
CA PHE A 164 -14.85 -8.46 13.29
C PHE A 164 -15.23 -9.84 12.71
N PHE A 165 -15.67 -10.78 13.53
CA PHE A 165 -15.98 -12.15 13.09
C PHE A 165 -17.03 -12.23 11.98
N LEU A 166 -18.01 -11.31 11.97
CA LEU A 166 -19.07 -11.24 10.95
C LEU A 166 -18.81 -10.19 9.87
N SER A 167 -17.61 -9.60 9.85
CA SER A 167 -17.24 -8.63 8.84
C SER A 167 -17.13 -9.27 7.45
N ASP A 168 -17.52 -8.49 6.46
CA ASP A 168 -17.26 -8.71 5.05
C ASP A 168 -16.08 -7.81 4.68
N TYR A 169 -14.90 -8.42 4.53
CA TYR A 169 -13.63 -7.72 4.41
C TYR A 169 -13.49 -6.97 3.09
N ARG A 170 -14.34 -7.29 2.10
CA ARG A 170 -14.52 -6.53 0.85
C ARG A 170 -15.04 -5.12 1.07
N ASN A 171 -15.55 -4.78 2.27
CA ASN A 171 -15.90 -3.41 2.60
C ASN A 171 -14.70 -2.46 2.68
N GLY A 172 -13.47 -2.97 2.80
CA GLY A 172 -12.25 -2.17 2.74
C GLY A 172 -12.15 -1.04 3.78
N CYS A 173 -11.27 -0.09 3.47
CA CYS A 173 -11.04 1.16 4.20
C CYS A 173 -10.75 2.30 3.21
N SER A 174 -10.74 3.54 3.69
CA SER A 174 -10.54 4.72 2.86
C SER A 174 -9.23 4.69 2.08
N THR A 175 -8.19 3.97 2.55
CA THR A 175 -6.92 3.82 1.80
C THR A 175 -7.13 3.32 0.37
N THR A 176 -8.03 2.36 0.15
CA THR A 176 -8.27 1.85 -1.22
C THR A 176 -8.97 2.85 -2.12
N THR A 177 -9.75 3.76 -1.54
CA THR A 177 -10.51 4.80 -2.25
C THR A 177 -9.67 6.07 -2.46
N ASP A 178 -8.91 6.48 -1.45
CA ASP A 178 -8.17 7.73 -1.42
C ASP A 178 -6.83 7.62 -2.17
N CYS A 179 -6.08 6.54 -1.91
CA CYS A 179 -4.79 6.26 -2.54
C CYS A 179 -4.92 5.45 -3.84
N GLY A 180 -5.93 4.58 -3.94
CA GLY A 180 -6.16 3.73 -5.10
C GLY A 180 -5.41 2.40 -5.06
N LEU A 181 -5.20 1.83 -6.25
CA LEU A 181 -4.54 0.55 -6.46
C LEU A 181 -3.13 0.52 -5.85
N GLY A 182 -2.70 -0.65 -5.38
CA GLY A 182 -1.30 -0.93 -5.12
C GLY A 182 -0.68 -1.67 -6.30
N LEU A 183 0.57 -1.38 -6.63
CA LEU A 183 1.41 -2.19 -7.51
C LEU A 183 2.76 -2.39 -6.84
N ASN A 184 3.28 -3.60 -6.86
CA ASN A 184 4.65 -3.89 -6.46
C ASN A 184 5.26 -4.93 -7.41
N LYS A 185 6.44 -5.46 -7.07
CA LYS A 185 7.14 -6.51 -7.83
C LYS A 185 6.28 -7.75 -8.13
N TYR A 186 5.25 -8.02 -7.35
CA TYR A 186 4.42 -9.22 -7.40
C TYR A 186 3.02 -8.97 -7.99
N GLY A 187 2.65 -7.75 -8.37
CA GLY A 187 1.41 -7.47 -9.12
C GLY A 187 0.53 -6.37 -8.53
N TYR A 188 -0.71 -6.31 -9.01
CA TYR A 188 -1.70 -5.31 -8.59
C TYR A 188 -2.53 -5.79 -7.39
N TYR A 189 -2.88 -4.83 -6.53
CA TYR A 189 -3.56 -5.01 -5.25
C TYR A 189 -4.60 -3.92 -5.00
N PRO A 190 -5.55 -4.10 -4.06
CA PRO A 190 -6.50 -3.05 -3.68
C PRO A 190 -5.85 -1.76 -3.17
N CYS A 191 -4.64 -1.84 -2.60
CA CYS A 191 -3.86 -0.70 -2.12
C CYS A 191 -2.41 -1.13 -1.82
N GLY A 192 -1.51 -0.17 -1.63
CA GLY A 192 -0.10 -0.44 -1.27
C GLY A 192 0.07 -1.33 -0.02
N PRO A 193 -0.59 -1.05 1.13
CA PRO A 193 -0.55 -1.93 2.29
C PRO A 193 -1.00 -3.36 1.99
N GLY A 194 -2.00 -3.55 1.13
CA GLY A 194 -2.45 -4.87 0.70
C GLY A 194 -1.34 -5.67 0.01
N GLY A 195 -0.60 -5.04 -0.90
CA GLY A 195 0.56 -5.66 -1.55
C GLY A 195 1.66 -6.04 -0.56
N SER A 196 1.89 -5.23 0.48
CA SER A 196 2.83 -5.59 1.55
C SER A 196 2.36 -6.76 2.41
N ILE A 197 1.05 -6.91 2.63
CA ILE A 197 0.50 -8.07 3.35
C ILE A 197 0.76 -9.34 2.54
N ASP A 198 0.43 -9.34 1.24
CA ASP A 198 0.66 -10.51 0.38
C ASP A 198 2.13 -10.93 0.37
N ARG A 199 3.03 -9.95 0.26
CA ARG A 199 4.49 -10.19 0.33
C ARG A 199 4.94 -10.90 1.60
N VAL A 200 4.38 -10.53 2.75
CA VAL A 200 4.78 -11.12 4.03
C VAL A 200 4.09 -12.46 4.27
N MET A 201 2.79 -12.53 3.99
CA MET A 201 1.96 -13.70 4.25
C MET A 201 2.17 -14.82 3.23
N GLY A 202 2.60 -14.49 2.02
CA GLY A 202 2.91 -15.48 0.99
C GLY A 202 1.69 -16.01 0.24
N PHE A 203 0.61 -15.23 0.05
CA PHE A 203 -0.59 -15.74 -0.62
C PHE A 203 -0.44 -15.86 -2.14
N ASP A 204 0.47 -15.08 -2.73
CA ASP A 204 0.72 -14.98 -4.19
C ASP A 204 -0.55 -14.65 -4.99
N ILE A 205 -1.30 -13.65 -4.52
CA ILE A 205 -2.59 -13.28 -5.10
C ILE A 205 -2.54 -12.01 -5.94
N GLY A 206 -1.38 -11.35 -6.05
CA GLY A 206 -1.20 -10.17 -6.89
C GLY A 206 -1.62 -10.42 -8.34
N LEU A 207 -2.51 -9.59 -8.88
CA LEU A 207 -2.93 -9.71 -10.28
C LEU A 207 -1.74 -9.38 -11.18
N LYS A 208 -1.48 -10.20 -12.20
CA LYS A 208 -0.35 -10.00 -13.13
C LYS A 208 -0.72 -9.12 -14.33
N HIS A 209 -1.90 -8.49 -14.26
CA HIS A 209 -2.47 -7.59 -15.24
C HIS A 209 -3.21 -6.44 -14.55
N LEU A 210 -3.26 -5.28 -15.20
CA LEU A 210 -4.02 -4.12 -14.74
C LEU A 210 -5.53 -4.46 -14.57
N PRO A 211 -6.09 -4.40 -13.35
CA PRO A 211 -7.51 -4.66 -13.13
C PRO A 211 -8.38 -3.56 -13.79
N LEU A 212 -9.45 -3.99 -14.45
CA LEU A 212 -10.40 -3.08 -15.13
C LEU A 212 -11.69 -2.89 -14.34
N SER A 213 -11.91 -3.70 -13.31
CA SER A 213 -13.08 -3.58 -12.44
C SER A 213 -12.77 -3.92 -10.98
N ASN A 214 -13.55 -3.35 -10.06
CA ASN A 214 -13.47 -3.68 -8.64
C ASN A 214 -13.79 -5.16 -8.35
N TYR A 215 -14.53 -5.84 -9.22
CA TYR A 215 -14.85 -7.26 -9.06
C TYR A 215 -13.61 -8.17 -9.11
N GLU A 216 -12.57 -7.77 -9.85
CA GLU A 216 -11.29 -8.49 -9.87
C GLU A 216 -10.50 -8.31 -8.58
N ILE A 217 -10.74 -7.22 -7.85
CA ILE A 217 -10.02 -6.83 -6.64
C ILE A 217 -10.68 -7.36 -5.37
N PHE A 218 -12.00 -7.57 -5.38
CA PHE A 218 -12.74 -8.08 -4.22
C PHE A 218 -12.18 -9.40 -3.63
N PRO A 219 -11.74 -10.40 -4.41
CA PRO A 219 -11.11 -11.60 -3.85
C PRO A 219 -9.86 -11.30 -3.03
N GLN A 220 -9.04 -10.34 -3.49
CA GLN A 220 -7.87 -9.90 -2.74
C GLN A 220 -8.29 -9.14 -1.48
N MET A 221 -9.27 -8.25 -1.54
CA MET A 221 -9.76 -7.53 -0.35
C MET A 221 -10.31 -8.48 0.72
N GLU A 222 -11.07 -9.49 0.31
CA GLU A 222 -11.61 -10.51 1.20
C GLU A 222 -10.49 -11.22 1.98
N THR A 223 -9.32 -11.39 1.37
CA THR A 223 -8.14 -12.03 1.98
C THR A 223 -7.30 -11.04 2.79
N LEU A 224 -6.87 -9.94 2.17
CA LEU A 224 -5.86 -9.03 2.72
C LEU A 224 -6.41 -8.15 3.84
N CYS A 225 -7.66 -7.68 3.74
CA CYS A 225 -8.23 -6.79 4.76
C CYS A 225 -8.44 -7.52 6.11
N ARG A 226 -8.44 -8.85 6.14
CA ARG A 226 -8.42 -9.68 7.37
C ARG A 226 -7.17 -9.46 8.23
N TYR A 227 -6.08 -9.04 7.59
CA TYR A 227 -4.78 -8.85 8.22
C TYR A 227 -4.39 -7.38 8.38
N CYS A 228 -5.22 -6.44 7.94
CA CYS A 228 -4.87 -5.03 7.89
C CYS A 228 -5.50 -4.24 9.05
N GLY A 229 -4.68 -3.63 9.91
CA GLY A 229 -5.15 -2.75 10.98
C GLY A 229 -5.95 -1.55 10.50
N HIS A 230 -5.76 -1.08 9.26
CA HIS A 230 -6.58 -0.02 8.66
C HIS A 230 -8.05 -0.42 8.49
N PHE A 231 -8.36 -1.72 8.42
CA PHE A 231 -9.76 -2.18 8.43
C PHE A 231 -10.41 -2.00 9.82
N CYS A 232 -9.61 -1.85 10.89
CA CYS A 232 -10.16 -1.59 12.21
C CYS A 232 -10.68 -0.16 12.37
N SER A 233 -10.02 0.82 11.71
CA SER A 233 -10.42 2.23 11.68
C SER A 233 -11.38 2.54 10.53
N ARG A 234 -11.19 1.90 9.37
CA ARG A 234 -11.94 2.01 8.10
C ARG A 234 -11.92 3.39 7.45
N HIS A 235 -12.12 4.46 8.20
CA HIS A 235 -12.13 5.83 7.72
C HIS A 235 -10.78 6.49 7.98
N PHE A 236 -10.42 7.47 7.15
CA PHE A 236 -9.20 8.25 7.34
C PHE A 236 -9.27 9.00 8.67
N ILE A 237 -8.23 8.85 9.50
CA ILE A 237 -8.06 9.60 10.73
C ILE A 237 -6.86 10.53 10.54
N HIS A 238 -7.07 11.82 10.75
CA HIS A 238 -6.00 12.81 10.69
C HIS A 238 -4.93 12.51 11.73
N LYS A 239 -3.66 12.83 11.44
CA LYS A 239 -2.53 12.44 12.29
C LYS A 239 -2.65 12.99 13.71
N GLU A 240 -3.23 14.18 13.83
CA GLU A 240 -3.48 14.92 15.07
C GLU A 240 -4.53 14.24 15.95
N GLU A 241 -5.47 13.51 15.33
CA GLU A 241 -6.59 12.83 15.98
C GLU A 241 -6.26 11.38 16.35
N ARG A 242 -5.14 10.83 15.84
CA ARG A 242 -4.73 9.46 16.13
C ARG A 242 -4.29 9.32 17.57
N GLU A 243 -4.71 8.24 18.20
CA GLU A 243 -4.14 7.82 19.47
C GLU A 243 -2.65 7.54 19.32
N SER A 244 -1.89 7.88 20.37
CA SER A 244 -0.47 7.57 20.41
C SER A 244 -0.29 6.07 20.59
N ILE A 245 0.34 5.42 19.62
CA ILE A 245 0.72 4.02 19.78
C ILE A 245 1.93 3.94 20.72
N THR A 246 2.04 2.86 21.50
CA THR A 246 3.25 2.57 22.29
C THR A 246 3.90 1.31 21.73
N GLY A 247 5.19 1.39 21.39
CA GLY A 247 5.93 0.26 20.82
C GLY A 247 5.43 -0.15 19.43
N SER A 248 5.29 -1.46 19.22
CA SER A 248 4.87 -2.07 17.93
C SER A 248 3.78 -3.11 18.20
N PRO A 249 2.53 -2.69 18.46
CA PRO A 249 1.45 -3.63 18.75
C PRO A 249 1.23 -4.57 17.57
N MET A 250 1.19 -5.87 17.84
CA MET A 250 1.02 -6.93 16.84
C MET A 250 0.03 -7.99 17.36
N SER A 251 -0.82 -8.48 16.47
CA SER A 251 -1.73 -9.59 16.76
C SER A 251 -1.07 -10.94 16.49
N SER A 252 -1.69 -12.05 16.93
CA SER A 252 -1.16 -13.41 16.77
C SER A 252 -0.84 -13.76 15.33
N SER A 253 -1.74 -13.44 14.39
CA SER A 253 -1.51 -13.71 12.97
C SER A 253 -0.25 -13.01 12.42
N TRP A 254 0.05 -11.80 12.89
CA TRP A 254 1.26 -11.09 12.46
C TRP A 254 2.53 -11.60 13.13
N ILE A 255 2.44 -12.02 14.40
CA ILE A 255 3.56 -12.65 15.10
C ILE A 255 3.99 -13.92 14.34
N ASP A 256 3.02 -14.76 13.98
CA ASP A 256 3.26 -15.99 13.25
C ASP A 256 3.80 -15.71 11.83
N ALA A 257 3.16 -14.79 11.11
CA ALA A 257 3.59 -14.41 9.75
C ALA A 257 5.03 -13.89 9.70
N TYR A 258 5.44 -13.04 10.65
CA TYR A 258 6.82 -12.56 10.70
C TYR A 258 7.81 -13.64 11.16
N ALA A 259 7.40 -14.54 12.06
CA ALA A 259 8.22 -15.68 12.43
C ALA A 259 8.47 -16.60 11.22
N ASP A 260 7.44 -16.85 10.41
CA ASP A 260 7.54 -17.68 9.22
C ASP A 260 8.34 -17.00 8.11
N PHE A 261 8.12 -15.72 7.84
CA PHE A 261 8.93 -14.93 6.91
C PHE A 261 10.42 -14.96 7.26
N LYS A 262 10.75 -14.92 8.56
CA LYS A 262 12.13 -14.99 9.05
C LYS A 262 12.74 -16.38 8.87
N LYS A 263 11.95 -17.45 8.99
CA LYS A 263 12.41 -18.82 8.71
C LYS A 263 12.64 -19.03 7.21
N GLN A 264 11.68 -18.58 6.40
CA GLN A 264 11.71 -18.71 4.96
C GLN A 264 10.88 -17.59 4.32
N LYS A 265 11.55 -16.75 3.51
CA LYS A 265 10.85 -15.74 2.72
C LYS A 265 9.91 -16.43 1.72
N PRO A 266 8.65 -15.97 1.59
CA PRO A 266 7.75 -16.45 0.55
C PRO A 266 8.36 -16.27 -0.84
N ASN A 267 8.16 -17.27 -1.71
CA ASN A 267 8.50 -17.15 -3.13
C ASN A 267 7.22 -16.84 -3.90
N LEU A 268 7.11 -15.62 -4.39
CA LEU A 268 5.93 -15.11 -5.07
C LEU A 268 6.17 -14.96 -6.56
N THR A 269 5.12 -15.13 -7.36
CA THR A 269 5.19 -14.93 -8.80
C THR A 269 5.44 -13.45 -9.10
N GLU A 270 6.42 -13.15 -9.95
CA GLU A 270 6.72 -11.77 -10.35
C GLU A 270 5.69 -11.24 -11.35
N TYR A 271 5.45 -9.93 -11.30
CA TYR A 271 4.66 -9.18 -12.27
C TYR A 271 5.43 -8.92 -13.55
#